data_AF-A0A9R1AEU5-F1
#
_entry.id   AF-A0A9R1AEU5-F1
#
_cell.length_a   1.000
_cell.length_b   1.000
_cell.length_c   1.000
_cell.angle_alpha   90.00
_cell.angle_beta   90.00
_cell.angle_gamma   90.00
#
_symmetry.space_group_name_H-M   'P 1'
#
loop_
_entity.id
_entity.type
_entity.pdbx_description
1 polymer ?
#
loop_
_entity_poly.entity_id
_entity_poly.type
_entity_poly.pdbx_seq_one_letter_code
_entity_poly.pdbx_strand_id
1 'polypeptide(L)'
;MVEWEEWEWEEQVQAMPRLEKLVLSKCRLRHVPPGLASNASSLKILCLEHVKHLSYIESFPSVVELRVNVCLDLEMITNLPNLQKLTIMKCPKLKVLEHIASLERLVLGDYAMEKLPEYMRDIKPRHFQLYCRLWLLFEVAAGQSGTEWDKFCQVEHVKAYAGDVGNLRKWYVLYTRGDNCKLDSNISNPIVFEGNLIILYGGYTRI
;
A
#
# COMPACT_ATOMS: atom_id res chain seq x y z
N MET A 1 -17.86 22.75 11.52
CA MET A 1 -17.46 21.81 10.45
C MET A 1 -18.69 21.02 10.09
N VAL A 2 -19.13 21.07 8.84
CA VAL A 2 -20.33 20.35 8.40
C VAL A 2 -19.97 18.87 8.32
N GLU A 3 -20.65 18.06 9.11
CA GLU A 3 -20.45 16.61 9.18
C GLU A 3 -21.25 15.97 8.04
N TRP A 4 -20.65 15.89 6.86
CA TRP A 4 -21.25 15.18 5.72
C TRP A 4 -21.04 13.68 5.93
N GLU A 5 -22.03 13.00 6.50
CA GLU A 5 -22.05 11.54 6.61
C GLU A 5 -22.46 10.87 5.29
N GLU A 6 -23.22 11.60 4.49
CA GLU A 6 -23.78 11.16 3.21
C GLU A 6 -23.40 12.20 2.14
N TRP A 7 -22.74 11.72 1.08
CA TRP A 7 -22.48 12.51 -0.12
C TRP A 7 -23.14 11.78 -1.28
N GLU A 8 -24.38 12.18 -1.56
CA GLU A 8 -25.16 11.61 -2.65
C GLU A 8 -24.96 12.43 -3.92
N TRP A 9 -24.62 11.75 -5.01
CA TRP A 9 -24.65 12.29 -6.35
C TRP A 9 -25.04 11.17 -7.30
N GLU A 10 -26.20 11.34 -7.92
CA GLU A 10 -26.79 10.41 -8.86
C GLU A 10 -25.99 10.35 -10.17
N GLU A 11 -25.97 9.18 -10.80
CA GLU A 11 -25.24 8.91 -12.04
C GLU A 11 -25.70 9.74 -13.24
N GLN A 12 -26.95 10.23 -13.21
CA GLN A 12 -27.59 10.86 -14.37
C GLN A 12 -27.28 12.36 -14.50
N VAL A 13 -26.63 12.95 -13.50
CA VAL A 13 -26.30 14.39 -13.49
C VAL A 13 -24.85 14.58 -13.92
N GLN A 14 -24.63 14.97 -15.17
CA GLN A 14 -23.31 15.40 -15.64
C GLN A 14 -22.86 16.64 -14.87
N ALA A 15 -21.88 16.46 -14.00
CA ALA A 15 -21.21 17.55 -13.31
C ALA A 15 -19.70 17.30 -13.29
N MET A 16 -18.94 18.39 -13.17
CA MET A 16 -17.47 18.35 -13.06
C MET A 16 -16.73 17.60 -14.19
N PRO A 17 -17.08 17.78 -15.47
CA PRO A 17 -16.48 17.03 -16.60
C PRO A 17 -14.99 17.32 -16.80
N ARG A 18 -14.47 18.42 -16.23
CA ARG A 18 -13.06 18.84 -16.29
C ARG A 18 -12.29 18.62 -14.99
N LEU A 19 -12.90 17.98 -13.99
CA LEU A 19 -12.23 17.71 -12.73
C LEU A 19 -11.16 16.65 -12.95
N GLU A 20 -9.89 17.04 -12.85
CA GLU A 20 -8.75 16.14 -13.04
C GLU A 20 -8.22 15.55 -11.73
N LYS A 21 -8.42 16.28 -10.63
CA LYS A 21 -7.94 15.90 -9.31
C LYS A 21 -8.98 16.19 -8.24
N LEU A 22 -9.27 15.19 -7.42
CA LEU A 22 -10.11 15.31 -6.23
C LEU A 22 -9.31 14.96 -4.99
N VAL A 23 -9.46 15.78 -3.94
CA VAL A 23 -8.90 15.51 -2.62
C VAL A 23 -10.02 15.54 -1.60
N LEU A 24 -10.25 14.43 -0.90
CA LEU A 24 -11.16 14.34 0.23
C LEU A 24 -10.32 14.20 1.49
N SER A 25 -10.36 15.21 2.36
CA SER A 25 -9.55 15.26 3.57
C SER A 25 -10.43 15.47 4.79
N LYS A 26 -10.25 14.62 5.82
CA LYS A 26 -10.97 14.67 7.10
C LYS A 26 -12.50 14.56 6.96
N CYS A 27 -12.96 13.77 5.99
CA CYS A 27 -14.39 13.51 5.74
C CYS A 27 -14.91 12.31 6.56
N ARG A 28 -16.23 12.21 6.73
CA ARG A 28 -16.90 11.06 7.35
C ARG A 28 -17.82 10.36 6.34
N LEU A 29 -17.26 9.85 5.25
CA LEU A 29 -18.05 9.32 4.14
C LEU A 29 -18.19 7.81 4.25
N ARG A 30 -19.42 7.28 4.15
CA ARG A 30 -19.65 5.82 4.08
C ARG A 30 -19.29 5.25 2.72
N HIS A 31 -19.57 6.00 1.66
CA HIS A 31 -19.27 5.64 0.27
C HIS A 31 -18.93 6.92 -0.51
N VAL A 32 -18.17 6.76 -1.58
CA VAL A 32 -17.99 7.82 -2.58
C VAL A 32 -19.16 7.73 -3.56
N PRO A 33 -19.83 8.84 -3.94
CA PRO A 33 -21.01 8.77 -4.77
C PRO A 33 -20.73 8.13 -6.14
N PRO A 34 -21.58 7.21 -6.62
CA PRO A 34 -21.48 6.62 -7.95
C PRO A 34 -21.46 7.67 -9.07
N GLY A 35 -22.18 8.78 -8.89
CA GLY A 35 -22.17 9.93 -9.82
C GLY A 35 -20.80 10.52 -10.06
N LEU A 36 -19.92 10.54 -9.05
CA LEU A 36 -18.53 11.00 -9.24
C LEU A 36 -17.74 10.03 -10.11
N ALA A 37 -17.88 8.73 -9.85
CA ALA A 37 -17.18 7.69 -10.58
C ALA A 37 -17.58 7.65 -12.06
N SER A 38 -18.87 7.88 -12.35
CA SER A 38 -19.44 7.89 -13.71
C SER A 38 -19.25 9.20 -14.47
N ASN A 39 -19.40 10.35 -13.82
CA ASN A 39 -19.45 11.65 -14.50
C ASN A 39 -18.14 12.43 -14.50
N ALA A 40 -17.24 12.18 -13.54
CA ALA A 40 -15.92 12.81 -13.52
C ALA A 40 -14.95 12.06 -14.48
N SER A 41 -15.31 12.07 -15.77
CA SER A 41 -14.57 11.35 -16.83
C SER A 41 -13.12 11.81 -17.00
N SER A 42 -12.81 13.06 -16.61
CA SER A 42 -11.45 13.61 -16.61
C SER A 42 -10.67 13.33 -15.33
N LEU A 43 -11.27 12.73 -14.29
CA LEU A 43 -10.63 12.55 -12.98
C LEU A 43 -9.47 11.55 -13.08
N LYS A 44 -8.24 12.05 -12.97
CA LYS A 44 -7.02 11.24 -13.05
C LYS A 44 -6.44 10.92 -11.69
N ILE A 45 -6.62 11.81 -10.70
CA ILE A 45 -5.99 11.69 -9.38
C ILE A 45 -7.05 11.78 -8.29
N LEU A 46 -7.15 10.74 -7.47
CA LEU A 46 -7.99 10.72 -6.28
C LEU A 46 -7.11 10.59 -5.03
N CYS A 47 -7.24 11.56 -4.12
CA CYS A 47 -6.58 11.54 -2.82
C CYS A 47 -7.61 11.47 -1.71
N LEU A 48 -7.49 10.48 -0.83
CA LEU A 48 -8.31 10.29 0.35
C LEU A 48 -7.41 10.36 1.59
N GLU A 49 -7.67 11.32 2.46
CA GLU A 49 -6.86 11.57 3.65
C GLU A 49 -7.76 11.64 4.88
N HIS A 50 -7.53 10.79 5.88
CA HIS A 50 -8.31 10.78 7.12
C HIS A 50 -9.83 10.66 6.90
N VAL A 51 -10.25 9.91 5.86
CA VAL A 51 -11.68 9.63 5.62
C VAL A 51 -12.13 8.50 6.54
N LYS A 52 -13.14 8.79 7.38
CA LYS A 52 -13.74 7.84 8.32
C LYS A 52 -14.96 7.15 7.68
N HIS A 53 -15.27 5.94 8.12
CA HIS A 53 -16.42 5.12 7.69
C HIS A 53 -16.41 4.63 6.24
N LEU A 54 -15.45 5.04 5.41
CA LEU A 54 -15.33 4.57 4.04
C LEU A 54 -14.79 3.15 4.03
N SER A 55 -15.63 2.18 3.67
CA SER A 55 -15.26 0.75 3.67
C SER A 55 -14.78 0.22 2.34
N TYR A 56 -15.15 0.83 1.21
CA TYR A 56 -14.70 0.41 -0.11
C TYR A 56 -14.50 1.59 -1.08
N ILE A 57 -13.68 1.37 -2.11
CA ILE A 57 -13.52 2.25 -3.26
C ILE A 57 -13.70 1.41 -4.51
N GLU A 58 -14.65 1.81 -5.37
CA GLU A 58 -14.93 1.09 -6.61
C GLU A 58 -15.31 2.02 -7.76
N SER A 59 -15.20 1.49 -8.99
CA SER A 59 -15.83 2.05 -10.19
C SER A 59 -15.30 3.40 -10.68
N PHE A 60 -14.00 3.69 -10.50
CA PHE A 60 -13.35 4.87 -11.09
C PHE A 60 -12.53 4.50 -12.35
N PRO A 61 -13.14 4.46 -13.54
CA PRO A 61 -12.44 4.07 -14.77
C PRO A 61 -11.43 5.13 -15.24
N SER A 62 -11.59 6.40 -14.87
CA SER A 62 -10.72 7.49 -15.32
C SER A 62 -9.44 7.65 -14.49
N VAL A 63 -9.45 7.13 -13.25
CA VAL A 63 -8.39 7.34 -12.25
C VAL A 63 -7.14 6.53 -12.59
N VAL A 64 -6.01 7.24 -12.64
CA VAL A 64 -4.67 6.69 -12.93
C VAL A 64 -3.80 6.66 -11.66
N GLU A 65 -4.07 7.55 -10.71
CA GLU A 65 -3.36 7.62 -9.43
C GLU A 65 -4.35 7.71 -8.25
N LEU A 66 -4.22 6.78 -7.32
CA LEU A 66 -4.98 6.74 -6.07
C LEU A 66 -4.03 6.83 -4.88
N ARG A 67 -4.32 7.78 -3.98
CA ARG A 67 -3.62 7.91 -2.70
C ARG A 67 -4.63 7.78 -1.58
N VAL A 68 -4.41 6.83 -0.68
CA VAL A 68 -5.24 6.61 0.51
C VAL A 68 -4.35 6.71 1.73
N ASN A 69 -4.66 7.62 2.65
CA ASN A 69 -3.87 7.88 3.83
C ASN A 69 -4.77 7.96 5.07
N VAL A 70 -4.52 7.12 6.07
CA VAL A 70 -5.26 7.07 7.34
C VAL A 70 -6.77 6.86 7.14
N CYS A 71 -7.15 5.98 6.20
CA CYS A 71 -8.53 5.50 6.04
C CYS A 71 -8.68 4.19 6.80
N LEU A 72 -9.00 4.29 8.10
CA LEU A 72 -8.94 3.18 9.05
C LEU A 72 -10.04 2.13 8.85
N ASP A 73 -11.13 2.50 8.17
CA ASP A 73 -12.28 1.63 7.90
C ASP A 73 -12.24 1.01 6.50
N LEU A 74 -11.28 1.39 5.66
CA LEU A 74 -11.19 0.92 4.28
C LEU A 74 -10.79 -0.56 4.26
N GLU A 75 -11.65 -1.39 3.68
CA GLU A 75 -11.52 -2.85 3.60
C GLU A 75 -11.23 -3.34 2.18
N MET A 76 -11.72 -2.62 1.15
CA MET A 76 -11.63 -3.04 -0.24
C MET A 76 -11.33 -1.90 -1.22
N ILE A 77 -10.48 -2.18 -2.20
CA ILE A 77 -10.31 -1.35 -3.40
C ILE A 77 -10.45 -2.26 -4.61
N THR A 78 -11.38 -1.96 -5.51
CA THR A 78 -11.65 -2.79 -6.69
C THR A 78 -12.10 -1.98 -7.90
N ASN A 79 -12.12 -2.60 -9.09
CA ASN A 79 -12.64 -2.02 -10.33
C ASN A 79 -12.01 -0.68 -10.72
N LEU A 80 -10.67 -0.61 -10.70
CA LEU A 80 -9.88 0.56 -11.13
C LEU A 80 -8.99 0.17 -12.33
N PRO A 81 -9.57 -0.03 -13.52
CA PRO A 81 -8.88 -0.67 -14.65
C PRO A 81 -7.67 0.11 -15.17
N ASN A 82 -7.67 1.45 -15.02
CA ASN A 82 -6.61 2.33 -15.50
C ASN A 82 -5.63 2.79 -14.39
N LEU A 83 -5.77 2.25 -13.17
CA LEU A 83 -4.92 2.62 -12.06
C LEU A 83 -3.48 2.16 -12.28
N GLN A 84 -2.55 3.11 -12.40
CA GLN A 84 -1.13 2.83 -12.60
C GLN A 84 -0.32 3.01 -11.31
N LYS A 85 -0.78 3.90 -10.42
CA LYS A 85 -0.07 4.24 -9.18
C LYS A 85 -1.03 4.17 -7.99
N LEU A 86 -0.67 3.35 -7.01
CA LEU A 86 -1.40 3.23 -5.76
C LEU A 86 -0.47 3.53 -4.59
N THR A 87 -0.89 4.43 -3.72
CA THR A 87 -0.23 4.72 -2.44
C THR A 87 -1.20 4.47 -1.30
N ILE A 88 -0.85 3.55 -0.40
CA ILE A 88 -1.66 3.22 0.78
C ILE A 88 -0.80 3.45 2.02
N MET A 89 -1.24 4.37 2.87
CA MET A 89 -0.56 4.72 4.11
C MET A 89 -1.51 4.55 5.30
N LYS A 90 -1.14 3.71 6.27
CA LYS A 90 -1.90 3.49 7.52
C LYS A 90 -3.38 3.14 7.29
N CYS A 91 -3.64 2.11 6.48
CA CYS A 91 -4.99 1.55 6.25
C CYS A 91 -5.04 0.08 6.70
N PRO A 92 -5.10 -0.19 8.01
CA PRO A 92 -4.87 -1.54 8.57
C PRO A 92 -5.98 -2.55 8.28
N LYS A 93 -7.18 -2.09 7.90
CA LYS A 93 -8.31 -2.98 7.57
C LYS A 93 -8.37 -3.38 6.10
N LEU A 94 -7.52 -2.81 5.23
CA LEU A 94 -7.55 -3.10 3.80
C LEU A 94 -7.11 -4.55 3.56
N LYS A 95 -8.02 -5.36 3.03
CA LYS A 95 -7.82 -6.80 2.80
C LYS A 95 -7.95 -7.19 1.35
N VAL A 96 -8.74 -6.45 0.57
CA VAL A 96 -9.06 -6.79 -0.82
C VAL A 96 -8.53 -5.72 -1.76
N LEU A 97 -7.77 -6.16 -2.75
CA LEU A 97 -7.25 -5.32 -3.83
C LEU A 97 -7.34 -6.09 -5.15
N GLU A 98 -8.41 -5.86 -5.90
CA GLU A 98 -8.80 -6.68 -7.05
C GLU A 98 -9.12 -5.84 -8.30
N HIS A 99 -9.12 -6.48 -9.47
CA HIS A 99 -9.48 -5.84 -10.75
C HIS A 99 -8.72 -4.53 -11.06
N ILE A 100 -7.42 -4.51 -10.77
CA ILE A 100 -6.50 -3.39 -11.02
C ILE A 100 -5.34 -3.79 -11.96
N ALA A 101 -5.70 -4.32 -13.14
CA ALA A 101 -4.75 -4.95 -14.06
C ALA A 101 -3.60 -4.05 -14.55
N SER A 102 -3.79 -2.72 -14.54
CA SER A 102 -2.80 -1.74 -15.03
C SER A 102 -1.80 -1.25 -13.96
N LEU A 103 -1.82 -1.82 -12.75
CA LEU A 103 -1.01 -1.32 -11.64
C LEU A 103 0.49 -1.49 -11.92
N GLU A 104 1.21 -0.37 -12.08
CA GLU A 104 2.66 -0.37 -12.29
C GLU A 104 3.45 -0.15 -10.99
N ARG A 105 2.90 0.65 -10.09
CA ARG A 105 3.60 1.17 -8.91
C ARG A 105 2.71 1.08 -7.68
N LEU A 106 3.20 0.35 -6.68
CA LEU A 106 2.60 0.29 -5.36
C LEU A 106 3.53 0.90 -4.32
N VAL A 107 2.99 1.78 -3.49
CA VAL A 107 3.64 2.26 -2.27
C VAL A 107 2.76 1.85 -1.08
N LEU A 108 3.32 1.05 -0.17
CA LEU A 108 2.70 0.71 1.10
C LEU A 108 3.49 1.32 2.24
N GLY A 109 2.80 1.86 3.24
CA GLY A 109 3.45 2.34 4.43
C GLY A 109 2.59 2.25 5.67
N ASP A 110 3.00 1.40 6.60
CA ASP A 110 2.40 1.30 7.91
C ASP A 110 3.44 0.76 8.90
N TYR A 111 3.80 1.58 9.88
CA TYR A 111 4.74 1.18 10.91
C TYR A 111 4.07 0.29 11.96
N ALA A 112 2.76 0.04 11.94
CA ALA A 112 2.12 -0.97 12.79
C ALA A 112 1.98 -2.34 12.09
N MET A 113 2.29 -2.42 10.79
CA MET A 113 2.18 -3.64 10.00
C MET A 113 3.22 -4.68 10.43
N GLU A 114 2.75 -5.88 10.77
CA GLU A 114 3.59 -7.01 11.19
C GLU A 114 4.02 -7.89 10.03
N LYS A 115 3.18 -8.01 9.00
CA LYS A 115 3.37 -8.83 7.78
C LYS A 115 2.89 -8.06 6.56
N LEU A 116 3.43 -8.36 5.37
CA LEU A 116 2.89 -7.80 4.14
C LEU A 116 1.43 -8.27 3.96
N PRO A 117 0.55 -7.44 3.42
CA PRO A 117 -0.85 -7.80 3.22
C PRO A 117 -1.03 -8.98 2.27
N GLU A 118 -2.04 -9.80 2.50
CA GLU A 118 -2.26 -11.04 1.73
C GLU A 118 -2.59 -10.78 0.26
N TYR A 119 -3.26 -9.66 -0.05
CA TYR A 119 -3.56 -9.24 -1.43
C TYR A 119 -2.31 -9.07 -2.31
N MET A 120 -1.12 -8.91 -1.71
CA MET A 120 0.15 -8.80 -2.42
C MET A 120 0.46 -10.03 -3.28
N ARG A 121 -0.13 -11.20 -2.99
CA ARG A 121 0.05 -12.40 -3.81
C ARG A 121 -0.65 -12.30 -5.17
N ASP A 122 -1.75 -11.58 -5.22
CA ASP A 122 -2.62 -11.51 -6.40
C ASP A 122 -2.22 -10.35 -7.32
N ILE A 123 -1.64 -9.29 -6.74
CA ILE A 123 -1.17 -8.13 -7.49
C ILE A 123 0.30 -8.28 -7.90
N LYS A 124 0.64 -7.82 -9.11
CA LYS A 124 2.01 -7.91 -9.65
C LYS A 124 2.48 -6.55 -10.18
N PRO A 125 2.63 -5.55 -9.30
CA PRO A 125 3.16 -4.26 -9.73
C PRO A 125 4.60 -4.43 -10.23
N ARG A 126 5.00 -3.57 -11.16
CA ARG A 126 6.39 -3.51 -11.64
C ARG A 126 7.34 -3.00 -10.54
N HIS A 127 6.88 -2.02 -9.78
CA HIS A 127 7.65 -1.43 -8.68
C HIS A 127 6.85 -1.45 -7.39
N PHE A 128 7.47 -1.94 -6.32
CA PHE A 128 6.92 -1.94 -4.98
C PHE A 128 7.84 -1.16 -4.05
N GLN A 129 7.26 -0.23 -3.29
CA GLN A 129 7.96 0.49 -2.24
C GLN A 129 7.26 0.28 -0.90
N LEU A 130 8.03 -0.09 0.12
CA LEU A 130 7.54 -0.37 1.46
C LEU A 130 8.17 0.58 2.48
N TYR A 131 7.34 1.13 3.36
CA TYR A 131 7.77 1.80 4.59
C TYR A 131 7.21 1.05 5.79
N CYS A 132 8.07 0.37 6.54
CA CYS A 132 7.65 -0.50 7.63
C CYS A 132 8.52 -0.34 8.87
N ARG A 133 8.16 -1.06 9.92
CA ARG A 133 9.05 -1.26 11.07
C ARG A 133 10.24 -2.14 10.68
N LEU A 134 11.32 -1.97 11.44
CA LEU A 134 12.56 -2.68 11.21
C LEU A 134 12.40 -4.21 11.23
N TRP A 135 11.53 -4.75 12.10
CA TRP A 135 11.22 -6.18 12.13
C TRP A 135 10.67 -6.72 10.81
N LEU A 136 9.64 -6.09 10.24
CA LEU A 136 9.11 -6.51 8.93
C LEU A 136 10.15 -6.34 7.83
N LEU A 137 11.01 -5.32 7.93
CA LEU A 137 12.12 -5.16 7.01
C LEU A 137 13.11 -6.34 7.08
N PHE A 138 13.38 -6.89 8.27
CA PHE A 138 14.17 -8.12 8.45
C PHE A 138 13.53 -9.32 7.74
N GLU A 139 12.22 -9.51 7.89
CA GLU A 139 11.49 -10.59 7.20
C GLU A 139 11.57 -10.46 5.67
N VAL A 140 11.50 -9.23 5.14
CA VAL A 140 11.70 -8.97 3.71
C VAL A 140 13.15 -9.22 3.30
N ALA A 141 14.13 -8.88 4.15
CA ALA A 141 15.56 -9.10 3.90
C ALA A 141 15.94 -10.59 3.84
N ALA A 142 15.18 -11.47 4.50
CA ALA A 142 15.37 -12.91 4.43
C ALA A 142 15.17 -13.48 3.01
N GLY A 143 14.56 -12.71 2.10
CA GLY A 143 14.48 -13.05 0.68
C GLY A 143 13.81 -14.42 0.47
N GLN A 144 14.41 -15.27 -0.36
CA GLN A 144 13.89 -16.61 -0.69
C GLN A 144 13.66 -17.53 0.50
N SER A 145 14.32 -17.30 1.62
CA SER A 145 14.14 -18.07 2.86
C SER A 145 13.10 -17.47 3.80
N GLY A 146 12.58 -16.27 3.49
CA GLY A 146 11.65 -15.52 4.31
C GLY A 146 10.18 -15.91 4.11
N THR A 147 9.38 -15.70 5.15
CA THR A 147 7.93 -15.97 5.12
C THR A 147 7.13 -15.01 4.25
N GLU A 148 7.72 -13.86 3.91
CA GLU A 148 7.09 -12.81 3.10
C GLU A 148 7.47 -12.92 1.61
N TRP A 149 8.33 -13.86 1.23
CA TRP A 149 8.91 -13.99 -0.12
C TRP A 149 7.85 -14.11 -1.22
N ASP A 150 6.88 -14.98 -1.00
CA ASP A 150 5.80 -15.29 -1.95
C ASP A 150 4.97 -14.06 -2.33
N LYS A 151 4.92 -13.03 -1.46
CA LYS A 151 4.18 -11.79 -1.68
C LYS A 151 4.89 -10.75 -2.54
N PHE A 152 6.20 -10.85 -2.75
CA PHE A 152 6.93 -9.87 -3.56
C PHE A 152 7.90 -10.48 -4.58
N CYS A 153 8.11 -11.81 -4.59
CA CYS A 153 9.01 -12.49 -5.52
C CYS A 153 8.69 -12.27 -7.00
N GLN A 154 7.45 -11.87 -7.32
CA GLN A 154 7.01 -11.60 -8.69
C GLN A 154 7.24 -10.13 -9.12
N VAL A 155 7.52 -9.22 -8.20
CA VAL A 155 7.71 -7.78 -8.48
C VAL A 155 9.07 -7.55 -9.11
N GLU A 156 9.17 -6.71 -10.15
CA GLU A 156 10.47 -6.46 -10.81
C GLU A 156 11.45 -5.71 -9.92
N HIS A 157 10.97 -4.67 -9.23
CA HIS A 157 11.79 -3.82 -8.37
C HIS A 157 11.13 -3.57 -7.02
N VAL A 158 11.80 -3.95 -5.94
CA VAL A 158 11.32 -3.72 -4.57
C VAL A 158 12.31 -2.80 -3.84
N LYS A 159 11.76 -1.79 -3.17
CA LYS A 159 12.49 -0.89 -2.27
C LYS A 159 11.78 -0.84 -0.94
N ALA A 160 12.32 -1.51 0.07
CA ALA A 160 11.77 -1.48 1.41
C ALA A 160 12.66 -0.64 2.33
N TYR A 161 12.04 0.12 3.21
CA TYR A 161 12.71 1.04 4.12
C TYR A 161 12.15 0.94 5.53
N ALA A 162 13.05 1.01 6.50
CA ALA A 162 12.72 1.24 7.89
C ALA A 162 13.54 2.42 8.42
N GLY A 163 12.96 3.12 9.38
CA GLY A 163 13.50 4.38 9.88
C GLY A 163 13.73 4.37 11.37
N ASP A 164 14.54 5.34 11.80
CA ASP A 164 14.74 5.76 13.18
C ASP A 164 14.48 7.28 13.28
N VAL A 165 14.44 7.83 14.48
CA VAL A 165 14.27 9.27 14.71
C VAL A 165 15.34 10.03 13.92
N GLY A 166 14.90 10.88 12.98
CA GLY A 166 15.77 11.70 12.13
C GLY A 166 16.19 11.08 10.79
N ASN A 167 15.99 9.78 10.55
CA ASN A 167 16.20 9.16 9.24
C ASN A 167 15.20 8.04 8.96
N LEU A 168 14.17 8.35 8.16
CA LEU A 168 13.11 7.41 7.79
C LEU A 168 13.55 6.28 6.84
N ARG A 169 14.76 6.36 6.27
CA ARG A 169 15.34 5.37 5.36
C ARG A 169 16.72 4.90 5.84
N LYS A 170 16.92 4.85 7.16
CA LYS A 170 18.16 4.41 7.80
C LYS A 170 18.53 2.98 7.38
N TRP A 171 17.53 2.11 7.33
CA TRP A 171 17.67 0.73 6.86
C TRP A 171 16.91 0.52 5.57
N TYR A 172 17.46 -0.32 4.71
CA TYR A 172 16.87 -0.63 3.42
C TYR A 172 17.04 -2.10 3.02
N VAL A 173 16.12 -2.54 2.16
CA VAL A 173 16.25 -3.73 1.32
C VAL A 173 15.93 -3.31 -0.11
N LEU A 174 16.83 -3.61 -1.04
CA LEU A 174 16.66 -3.43 -2.47
C LEU A 174 16.61 -4.82 -3.10
N TYR A 175 15.56 -5.09 -3.85
CA TYR A 175 15.44 -6.33 -4.61
C TYR A 175 15.15 -6.02 -6.07
N THR A 176 15.82 -6.75 -6.96
CA THR A 176 15.57 -6.72 -8.40
C THR A 176 15.40 -8.14 -8.91
N ARG A 177 14.24 -8.39 -9.51
CA ARG A 177 13.94 -9.63 -10.22
C ARG A 177 14.77 -9.67 -11.49
N GLY A 178 15.63 -10.66 -11.56
CA GLY A 178 16.40 -11.07 -12.72
C GLY A 178 16.78 -12.53 -12.52
N ASP A 179 17.67 -13.07 -13.35
CA ASP A 179 17.98 -14.51 -13.37
C ASP A 179 18.39 -15.08 -12.00
N ASN A 180 19.01 -14.26 -11.14
CA ASN A 180 19.49 -14.67 -9.81
C ASN A 180 18.76 -14.01 -8.63
N CYS A 181 17.66 -13.28 -8.84
CA CYS A 181 16.91 -12.62 -7.75
C CYS A 181 17.81 -11.81 -6.79
N LYS A 182 18.44 -10.73 -7.28
CA LYS A 182 19.43 -9.98 -6.50
C LYS A 182 18.75 -9.21 -5.36
N LEU A 183 19.19 -9.46 -4.13
CA LEU A 183 18.75 -8.77 -2.92
C LEU A 183 19.97 -8.12 -2.25
N ASP A 184 19.90 -6.82 -2.01
CA ASP A 184 20.91 -6.00 -1.32
C ASP A 184 20.26 -5.36 -0.09
N SER A 185 20.95 -5.36 1.04
CA SER A 185 20.47 -4.72 2.26
C SER A 185 21.62 -4.24 3.13
N ASN A 186 21.40 -3.15 3.86
CA ASN A 186 22.35 -2.66 4.88
C ASN A 186 21.99 -3.15 6.29
N ILE A 187 21.20 -4.22 6.36
CA ILE A 187 20.70 -4.77 7.62
C ILE A 187 21.60 -5.93 8.01
N SER A 188 22.40 -5.73 9.05
CA SER A 188 23.14 -6.81 9.69
C SER A 188 22.21 -7.66 10.56
N ASN A 189 22.41 -8.98 10.55
CA ASN A 189 21.73 -10.00 11.38
C ASN A 189 21.34 -9.46 12.79
N PRO A 190 20.15 -9.75 13.36
CA PRO A 190 19.58 -9.03 14.51
C PRO A 190 20.23 -9.33 15.87
N ILE A 191 21.51 -9.72 15.90
CA ILE A 191 22.23 -10.08 17.14
C ILE A 191 22.50 -8.86 18.04
N VAL A 192 22.32 -7.63 17.56
CA VAL A 192 22.57 -6.41 18.35
C VAL A 192 21.37 -5.47 18.31
N PHE A 193 20.30 -5.85 18.99
CA PHE A 193 19.38 -4.88 19.59
C PHE A 193 19.44 -5.06 21.11
N GLU A 194 20.37 -4.33 21.74
CA GLU A 194 20.33 -4.11 23.18
C GLU A 194 19.03 -3.39 23.53
N GLY A 195 18.15 -4.08 24.26
CA GLY A 195 16.89 -3.51 24.72
C GLY A 195 15.82 -4.55 25.06
N ASN A 196 16.14 -5.43 26.02
CA ASN A 196 15.25 -6.33 26.75
C ASN A 196 14.74 -7.62 26.04
N LEU A 197 15.48 -8.70 26.29
CA LEU A 197 15.17 -10.14 26.13
C LEU A 197 14.91 -10.69 24.73
N ILE A 198 15.81 -11.59 24.28
CA ILE A 198 15.47 -12.74 23.43
C ILE A 198 16.22 -13.98 23.95
N ILE A 199 15.46 -15.05 24.22
CA ILE A 199 15.96 -16.40 24.59
C ILE A 199 16.34 -17.14 23.29
N LEU A 200 17.48 -17.85 23.31
CA LEU A 200 18.08 -18.63 22.21
C LEU A 200 17.53 -20.05 22.12
N TYR A 201 17.27 -20.56 20.91
CA TYR A 201 17.46 -21.96 20.46
C TYR A 201 17.59 -21.92 18.91
N GLY A 202 18.71 -22.27 18.25
CA GLY A 202 19.30 -23.60 18.03
C GLY A 202 18.82 -24.16 16.67
N GLY A 203 19.62 -24.54 15.68
CA GLY A 203 21.07 -24.61 15.48
C GLY A 203 21.43 -25.23 14.11
N TYR A 204 22.74 -25.36 13.87
CA TYR A 204 23.44 -26.34 13.01
C TYR A 204 23.32 -26.19 11.47
N THR A 205 24.38 -26.22 10.64
CA THR A 205 25.85 -26.34 10.86
C THR A 205 26.56 -25.94 9.56
N ARG A 206 27.78 -25.42 9.67
CA ARG A 206 28.81 -25.56 8.62
C ARG A 206 29.39 -26.97 8.68
N ILE A 207 29.39 -27.71 7.56
CA ILE A 207 30.60 -28.21 6.85
C ILE A 207 30.27 -28.15 5.37
#